data_AF-A0A4D4LCB1-F1
#
_entry.id   AF-A0A4D4LCB1-F1
#
_cell.length_a   1.000
_cell.length_b   1.000
_cell.length_c   1.000
_cell.angle_alpha   90.00
_cell.angle_beta   90.00
_cell.angle_gamma   90.00
#
_symmetry.space_group_name_H-M   'P 1'
#
loop_
_entity.id
_entity.type
_entity.pdbx_description
1 polymer ?
#
loop_
_entity_poly.entity_id
_entity_poly.type
_entity_poly.pdbx_seq_one_letter_code
_entity_poly.pdbx_strand_id
1 'polypeptide(L)'
;MLDTDAAYSRYVALGDSQTEGQGDGDDTTGLRGFADRLAEHLARANPGLCYANLAVRGRLAAQVHAEQLAPALALRPDLATVVAGVNDVLRPRFDADHVAHHLEAMFAALTAQGALVATLTFPDPARISPLARP
;
A
#
# COMPACT_ATOMS: atom_id res chain seq x y z
N MET A 1 9.79 1.29 22.43
CA MET A 1 11.10 1.22 21.74
C MET A 1 10.94 0.15 20.68
N LEU A 2 10.74 0.54 19.43
CA LEU A 2 10.71 -0.43 18.33
C LEU A 2 12.11 -1.03 18.25
N ASP A 3 12.19 -2.35 18.26
CA ASP A 3 13.45 -3.06 18.12
C ASP A 3 13.94 -2.87 16.69
N THR A 4 14.75 -1.84 16.48
CA THR A 4 15.24 -1.42 15.15
C THR A 4 16.23 -2.42 14.54
N ASP A 5 16.62 -3.47 15.29
CA ASP A 5 17.55 -4.52 14.85
C ASP A 5 16.86 -5.75 14.24
N ALA A 6 15.53 -5.89 14.37
CA ALA A 6 14.81 -7.00 13.76
C ALA A 6 14.57 -6.71 12.27
N ALA A 7 15.37 -7.31 11.40
CA ALA A 7 15.17 -7.20 9.96
C ALA A 7 13.89 -7.94 9.52
N TYR A 8 13.01 -7.26 8.79
CA TYR A 8 11.78 -7.84 8.24
C TYR A 8 12.09 -9.04 7.33
N SER A 9 11.26 -10.07 7.41
CA SER A 9 11.42 -11.31 6.62
C SER A 9 10.30 -11.51 5.61
N ARG A 10 9.12 -10.92 5.81
CA ARG A 10 7.97 -11.04 4.90
C ARG A 10 7.27 -9.70 4.74
N TYR A 11 7.53 -9.06 3.60
CA TYR A 11 6.91 -7.79 3.24
C TYR A 11 5.81 -7.99 2.19
N VAL A 12 4.60 -7.51 2.47
CA VAL A 12 3.47 -7.55 1.52
C VAL A 12 2.92 -6.15 1.29
N ALA A 13 2.86 -5.74 0.03
CA ALA A 13 2.31 -4.44 -0.37
C ALA A 13 0.90 -4.57 -0.96
N LEU A 14 -0.04 -3.78 -0.43
CA LEU A 14 -1.42 -3.68 -0.89
C LEU A 14 -1.69 -2.27 -1.40
N GLY A 15 -2.44 -2.14 -2.49
CA GLY A 15 -2.85 -0.84 -2.98
C GLY A 15 -3.27 -0.78 -4.43
N ASP A 16 -3.12 0.42 -4.99
CA ASP A 16 -3.45 0.78 -6.36
C ASP A 16 -2.19 0.95 -7.24
N SER A 17 -2.31 1.72 -8.33
CA SER A 17 -1.23 1.98 -9.29
C SER A 17 0.05 2.56 -8.67
N GLN A 18 -0.06 3.30 -7.56
CA GLN A 18 1.14 3.84 -6.90
C GLN A 18 1.98 2.76 -6.24
N THR A 19 1.30 1.74 -5.69
CA THR A 19 1.95 0.56 -5.12
C THR A 19 2.40 -0.39 -6.22
N GLU A 20 1.62 -0.52 -7.30
CA GLU A 20 1.98 -1.31 -8.49
C GLU A 20 3.27 -0.78 -9.18
N GLY A 21 3.57 0.51 -9.03
CA GLY A 21 4.74 1.15 -9.63
C GLY A 21 4.48 1.81 -10.98
N GLN A 22 3.24 2.17 -11.27
CA GLN A 22 2.89 2.84 -12.52
C GLN A 22 3.60 4.21 -12.64
N GLY A 23 4.43 4.34 -13.67
CA GLY A 23 5.15 5.59 -13.97
C GLY A 23 6.50 5.73 -13.26
N ASP A 24 6.89 4.75 -12.45
CA ASP A 24 8.25 4.64 -11.88
C ASP A 24 8.86 3.35 -12.44
N GLY A 25 9.53 3.43 -13.59
CA GLY A 25 9.98 2.25 -14.35
C GLY A 25 10.40 2.59 -15.78
N ASP A 26 10.90 1.60 -16.52
CA ASP A 26 11.28 1.73 -17.94
C ASP A 26 11.03 0.44 -18.73
N ASP A 27 11.29 0.45 -20.05
CA ASP A 27 11.09 -0.70 -20.94
C ASP A 27 11.95 -1.92 -20.56
N THR A 28 12.96 -1.73 -19.71
CA THR A 28 13.89 -2.80 -19.28
C THR A 28 13.45 -3.42 -17.95
N THR A 29 12.97 -2.60 -17.02
CA THR A 29 12.67 -2.99 -15.63
C THR A 29 11.18 -3.18 -15.37
N GLY A 30 10.31 -2.72 -16.27
CA GLY A 30 8.86 -2.78 -16.08
C GLY A 30 8.39 -1.79 -15.02
N LEU A 31 7.34 -2.14 -14.28
CA LEU A 31 6.85 -1.33 -13.16
C LEU A 31 7.78 -1.50 -11.96
N ARG A 32 8.20 -0.37 -11.36
CA ARG A 32 9.14 -0.33 -10.23
C ARG A 32 8.78 0.79 -9.27
N GLY A 33 7.80 0.53 -8.41
CA GLY A 33 7.24 1.51 -7.49
C GLY A 33 8.02 1.68 -6.19
N PHE A 34 7.47 2.51 -5.30
CA PHE A 34 8.02 2.69 -3.95
C PHE A 34 8.10 1.36 -3.19
N ALA A 35 7.14 0.45 -3.41
CA ALA A 35 7.08 -0.84 -2.74
C ALA A 35 8.27 -1.70 -3.14
N ASP A 36 8.60 -1.77 -4.44
CA ASP A 36 9.75 -2.53 -4.94
C ASP A 36 11.06 -1.94 -4.42
N ARG A 37 11.20 -0.62 -4.45
CA ARG A 37 12.38 0.08 -3.89
C ARG A 37 12.54 -0.17 -2.39
N LEU A 38 11.45 -0.17 -1.62
CA LEU A 38 11.48 -0.50 -0.20
C LEU A 38 11.94 -1.94 0.00
N ALA A 39 11.37 -2.89 -0.76
CA ALA A 39 11.77 -4.30 -0.71
C ALA A 39 13.28 -4.48 -1.01
N GLU A 40 13.81 -3.80 -2.03
CA GLU A 40 15.23 -3.80 -2.36
C GLU A 40 16.10 -3.29 -1.20
N HIS A 41 15.67 -2.23 -0.50
CA HIS A 41 16.40 -1.69 0.65
C HIS A 41 16.36 -2.66 1.84
N LEU A 42 15.21 -3.25 2.11
CA LEU A 42 15.04 -4.25 3.17
C LEU A 42 15.86 -5.51 2.88
N ALA A 43 15.93 -5.94 1.62
CA ALA A 43 16.72 -7.10 1.21
C ALA A 43 18.23 -6.93 1.42
N ARG A 44 18.74 -5.68 1.46
CA ARG A 44 20.15 -5.41 1.82
C ARG A 44 20.44 -5.74 3.28
N ALA A 45 19.45 -5.53 4.16
CA ALA A 45 19.55 -5.88 5.57
C ALA A 45 19.20 -7.36 5.84
N ASN A 46 18.28 -7.92 5.06
CA ASN A 46 17.91 -9.34 5.10
C ASN A 46 17.80 -9.93 3.69
N PRO A 47 18.87 -10.58 3.17
CA PRO A 47 18.84 -11.22 1.85
C PRO A 47 17.80 -12.33 1.69
N GLY A 48 17.24 -12.85 2.80
CA GLY A 48 16.16 -13.83 2.81
C GLY A 48 14.74 -13.24 2.76
N LEU A 49 14.60 -11.93 2.56
CA LEU A 49 13.30 -11.26 2.49
C LEU A 49 12.39 -11.89 1.43
N CYS A 50 11.21 -12.33 1.85
CA CYS A 50 10.13 -12.65 0.94
C CYS A 50 9.28 -11.39 0.71
N TYR A 51 9.09 -11.01 -0.55
CA TYR A 51 8.32 -9.84 -0.93
C TYR A 51 7.18 -10.21 -1.90
N ALA A 52 6.00 -9.63 -1.69
CA ALA A 52 4.88 -9.73 -2.62
C ALA A 52 4.22 -8.36 -2.80
N ASN A 53 4.03 -7.95 -4.05
CA ASN A 53 3.21 -6.80 -4.43
C ASN A 53 1.85 -7.31 -4.92
N LEU A 54 0.79 -7.01 -4.18
CA LEU A 54 -0.59 -7.42 -4.51
C LEU A 54 -1.39 -6.30 -5.16
N ALA A 55 -0.77 -5.16 -5.42
CA ALA A 55 -1.44 -3.98 -5.90
C ALA A 55 -1.98 -4.15 -7.32
N VAL A 56 -3.14 -3.55 -7.56
CA VAL A 56 -3.79 -3.55 -8.87
C VAL A 56 -4.23 -2.13 -9.19
N ARG A 57 -3.83 -1.60 -10.35
CA ARG A 57 -4.19 -0.25 -10.79
C ARG A 57 -5.69 0.02 -10.76
N GLY A 58 -6.02 1.28 -10.50
CA GLY A 58 -7.38 1.80 -10.58
C GLY A 58 -8.33 1.28 -9.49
N ARG A 59 -7.83 0.49 -8.53
CA ARG A 59 -8.65 -0.01 -7.43
C ARG A 59 -9.01 1.09 -6.45
N LEU A 60 -10.27 1.06 -6.03
CA LEU A 60 -10.80 1.83 -4.91
C LEU A 60 -10.47 1.13 -3.59
N ALA A 61 -10.48 1.86 -2.47
CA ALA A 61 -10.18 1.31 -1.14
C ALA A 61 -11.03 0.07 -0.80
N ALA A 62 -12.32 0.09 -1.15
CA ALA A 62 -13.22 -1.05 -0.96
C ALA A 62 -12.80 -2.30 -1.74
N GLN A 63 -12.28 -2.13 -2.97
CA GLN A 63 -11.84 -3.24 -3.80
C GLN A 63 -10.48 -3.78 -3.33
N VAL A 64 -9.56 -2.90 -2.90
CA VAL A 64 -8.31 -3.31 -2.26
C VAL A 64 -8.62 -4.17 -1.03
N HIS A 65 -9.52 -3.71 -0.16
CA HIS A 65 -9.95 -4.49 1.00
C HIS A 65 -10.54 -5.85 0.58
N ALA A 66 -11.53 -5.87 -0.32
CA ALA A 66 -12.21 -7.10 -0.70
C ALA A 66 -11.32 -8.14 -1.40
N GLU A 67 -10.32 -7.70 -2.17
CA GLU A 67 -9.57 -8.59 -3.05
C GLU A 67 -8.15 -8.88 -2.55
N GLN A 68 -7.49 -7.92 -1.88
CA GLN A 68 -6.07 -8.04 -1.53
C GLN A 68 -5.83 -8.41 -0.06
N LEU A 69 -6.77 -8.10 0.85
CA LEU A 69 -6.55 -8.35 2.28
C LEU A 69 -6.41 -9.85 2.61
N ALA A 70 -7.34 -10.69 2.12
CA ALA A 70 -7.29 -12.12 2.43
C ALA A 70 -6.01 -12.80 1.89
N PRO A 71 -5.58 -12.57 0.63
CA PRO A 71 -4.28 -13.04 0.16
C PRO A 71 -3.10 -12.50 0.98
N ALA A 72 -3.11 -11.23 1.39
CA ALA A 72 -2.04 -10.67 2.21
C ALA A 72 -1.92 -11.37 3.56
N LEU A 73 -3.04 -11.59 4.26
CA LEU A 73 -3.06 -12.29 5.54
C LEU A 73 -2.57 -13.75 5.41
N ALA A 74 -2.84 -14.41 4.28
CA ALA A 74 -2.36 -15.76 4.01
C ALA A 74 -0.82 -15.84 3.89
N LEU A 75 -0.17 -14.76 3.45
CA LEU A 75 1.29 -14.65 3.37
C LEU A 75 1.95 -14.36 4.74
N ARG A 76 1.16 -14.05 5.77
CA ARG A 76 1.60 -13.77 7.15
C ARG A 76 2.75 -12.75 7.23
N PRO A 77 2.58 -11.54 6.67
CA PRO A 77 3.62 -10.52 6.68
C PRO A 77 4.07 -10.16 8.10
N ASP A 78 5.35 -9.80 8.25
CA ASP A 78 5.83 -9.04 9.41
C ASP A 78 5.93 -7.53 9.10
N LEU A 79 5.90 -7.16 7.82
CA LEU A 79 5.71 -5.79 7.33
C LEU A 79 4.63 -5.76 6.25
N ALA A 80 3.72 -4.79 6.34
CA ALA A 80 2.77 -4.51 5.27
C ALA A 80 2.70 -3.02 4.97
N THR A 81 2.58 -2.66 3.69
CA THR A 81 2.21 -1.30 3.29
C THR A 81 0.82 -1.34 2.69
N VAL A 82 -0.04 -0.43 3.10
CA VAL A 82 -1.40 -0.30 2.56
C VAL A 82 -1.57 1.13 2.07
N VAL A 83 -1.66 1.28 0.74
CA VAL A 83 -1.80 2.59 0.09
C VAL A 83 -2.98 2.53 -0.88
N ALA A 84 -4.11 3.08 -0.45
CA ALA A 84 -5.35 3.16 -1.23
C ALA A 84 -6.12 4.43 -0.87
N GLY A 85 -7.11 4.79 -1.69
CA GLY A 85 -8.00 5.93 -1.46
C GLY A 85 -7.82 7.10 -2.43
N VAL A 86 -6.68 7.20 -3.15
CA VAL A 86 -6.48 8.30 -4.11
C VAL A 86 -7.50 8.23 -5.25
N ASN A 87 -7.83 7.02 -5.71
CA ASN A 87 -8.83 6.83 -6.76
C ASN A 87 -10.24 7.18 -6.29
N ASP A 88 -10.53 7.01 -4.99
CA ASP A 88 -11.81 7.37 -4.37
C ASP A 88 -11.98 8.89 -4.30
N VAL A 89 -10.93 9.60 -3.87
CA VAL A 89 -10.90 11.07 -3.75
C VAL A 89 -11.16 11.77 -5.09
N LEU A 90 -10.75 11.15 -6.20
CA LEU A 90 -10.97 11.68 -7.54
C LEU A 90 -12.41 11.49 -8.07
N ARG A 91 -13.30 10.83 -7.32
CA ARG A 91 -14.68 10.55 -7.76
C ARG A 91 -15.64 11.65 -7.28
N PRO A 92 -16.68 12.01 -8.08
CA PRO A 92 -17.68 13.02 -7.70
C PRO A 92 -18.51 12.72 -6.44
N ARG A 93 -18.47 11.48 -5.92
CA ARG A 93 -19.22 11.03 -4.73
C ARG A 93 -18.28 10.44 -3.68
N PHE A 94 -17.12 11.07 -3.50
CA PHE A 94 -16.18 10.67 -2.47
C PHE A 94 -16.85 10.71 -1.08
N ASP A 95 -16.72 9.60 -0.36
CA ASP A 95 -17.17 9.43 1.02
C ASP A 95 -15.95 9.05 1.86
N ALA A 96 -15.50 10.01 2.68
CA ALA A 96 -14.29 9.85 3.49
C ALA A 96 -14.46 8.77 4.56
N ASP A 97 -15.64 8.66 5.18
CA ASP A 97 -15.92 7.70 6.24
C ASP A 97 -15.95 6.28 5.65
N HIS A 98 -16.50 6.13 4.45
CA HIS A 98 -16.46 4.87 3.73
C HIS A 98 -15.03 4.41 3.43
N VAL A 99 -14.18 5.30 2.91
CA VAL A 99 -12.77 4.97 2.62
C VAL A 99 -12.00 4.68 3.91
N ALA A 100 -12.20 5.48 4.96
CA ALA A 100 -11.57 5.27 6.27
C ALA A 100 -11.94 3.90 6.84
N HIS A 101 -13.22 3.51 6.79
CA HIS A 101 -13.68 2.20 7.24
C HIS A 101 -12.91 1.04 6.57
N HIS A 102 -12.72 1.10 5.25
CA HIS A 102 -11.98 0.05 4.53
C HIS A 102 -10.49 0.03 4.90
N LEU A 103 -9.84 1.20 5.05
CA LEU A 103 -8.44 1.29 5.46
C LEU A 103 -8.25 0.78 6.90
N GLU A 104 -9.09 1.22 7.83
CA GLU A 104 -9.07 0.79 9.24
C GLU A 104 -9.24 -0.72 9.37
N ALA A 105 -10.17 -1.32 8.61
CA ALA A 105 -10.37 -2.76 8.62
C ALA A 105 -9.12 -3.53 8.17
N MET A 106 -8.45 -3.07 7.09
CA MET A 106 -7.20 -3.67 6.63
C MET A 106 -6.08 -3.51 7.66
N PHE A 107 -5.92 -2.31 8.23
CA PHE A 107 -4.89 -2.04 9.23
C PHE A 107 -5.10 -2.90 10.47
N ALA A 108 -6.34 -2.96 10.97
CA ALA A 108 -6.70 -3.76 12.14
C ALA A 108 -6.41 -5.25 11.93
N ALA A 109 -6.78 -5.80 10.76
CA ALA A 109 -6.55 -7.21 10.46
C ALA A 109 -5.05 -7.56 10.36
N LEU A 110 -4.27 -6.73 9.68
CA LEU A 110 -2.82 -6.94 9.53
C LEU A 110 -2.07 -6.80 10.85
N THR A 111 -2.40 -5.75 11.63
CA THR A 111 -1.78 -5.53 12.95
C THR A 111 -2.17 -6.60 13.95
N ALA A 112 -3.40 -7.11 13.92
CA ALA A 112 -3.83 -8.24 14.75
C ALA A 112 -3.04 -9.54 14.45
N GLN A 113 -2.47 -9.67 13.25
CA GLN A 113 -1.57 -10.77 12.88
C GLN A 113 -0.10 -10.52 13.27
N GLY A 114 0.21 -9.35 13.83
CA GLY A 114 1.56 -8.96 14.25
C GLY A 114 2.39 -8.25 13.19
N ALA A 115 1.80 -7.88 12.04
CA ALA A 115 2.51 -7.09 11.05
C ALA A 115 2.68 -5.64 11.50
N LEU A 116 3.85 -5.04 11.26
CA LEU A 116 3.95 -3.59 11.24
C LEU A 116 3.24 -3.10 9.97
N VAL A 117 2.30 -2.16 10.11
CA VAL A 117 1.59 -1.57 8.98
C VAL A 117 2.07 -0.14 8.75
N ALA A 118 2.52 0.15 7.54
CA ALA A 118 2.86 1.48 7.06
C ALA A 118 1.84 1.96 6.01
N THR A 119 1.59 3.26 5.97
CA THR A 119 0.73 3.90 4.96
C THR A 119 1.32 5.25 4.56
N LEU A 120 0.73 5.90 3.56
CA LEU A 120 1.17 7.19 3.04
C LEU A 120 0.04 8.21 3.18
N THR A 121 0.37 9.42 3.62
CA THR A 121 -0.56 10.56 3.59
C THR A 121 -0.50 11.22 2.22
N PHE A 122 -1.66 11.40 1.59
CA PHE A 122 -1.74 12.15 0.34
C PHE A 122 -1.84 13.66 0.62
N PRO A 123 -1.19 14.49 -0.21
CA PRO A 123 -1.38 15.93 -0.14
C PRO A 123 -2.80 16.30 -0.56
N ASP A 124 -3.32 17.40 -0.01
CA ASP A 124 -4.66 17.91 -0.31
C ASP A 124 -4.81 18.21 -1.83
N PRO A 125 -5.64 17.47 -2.57
CA PRO A 125 -5.79 17.65 -4.02
C PRO A 125 -6.30 19.04 -4.41
N ALA A 126 -7.13 19.67 -3.56
CA ALA A 126 -7.67 21.01 -3.80
C ALA A 126 -6.59 22.11 -3.77
N ARG A 127 -5.42 21.80 -3.19
CA ARG A 127 -4.24 22.66 -3.17
C ARG A 127 -3.30 22.42 -4.34
N ILE A 128 -3.47 21.33 -5.09
CA ILE A 128 -2.57 20.91 -6.17
C ILE A 128 -3.18 21.12 -7.54
N SER A 129 -4.50 20.93 -7.70
CA SER A 129 -5.20 21.11 -8.97
C SER A 129 -6.38 22.08 -8.84
N PRO A 130 -6.42 23.18 -9.63
CA PRO A 130 -7.57 24.09 -9.67
C PRO A 130 -8.88 23.40 -10.09
N LEU A 131 -8.79 22.30 -10.86
CA LEU A 131 -9.93 21.52 -11.34
C LEU A 131 -10.52 20.57 -10.28
N ALA A 132 -9.84 20.40 -9.14
CA ALA A 132 -10.29 19.57 -8.02
C ALA A 132 -11.03 20.39 -6.93
N ARG A 133 -11.26 21.68 -7.16
CA ARG A 133 -12.08 22.52 -6.27
C ARG A 133 -13.56 22.36 -6.65
N PRO A 134 -14.46 22.14 -5.68
CA PRO A 134 -15.90 22.04 -5.94
C PRO A 134 -16.49 23.34 -6.49
#